data_AF-A0A7C1IB96-F1
#
_entry.id   AF-A0A7C1IB96-F1
#
_cell.length_a   1.000
_cell.length_b   1.000
_cell.length_c   1.000
_cell.angle_alpha   90.00
_cell.angle_beta   90.00
_cell.angle_gamma   90.00
#
_symmetry.space_group_name_H-M   'P 1'
#
loop_
_entity.id
_entity.type
_entity.pdbx_description
1 polymer ?
#
loop_
_entity_poly.entity_id
_entity_poly.type
_entity_poly.pdbx_seq_one_letter_code
_entity_poly.pdbx_strand_id
1 'polypeptide(L)'
;MNHCRFPTLPAPYDRALHEAITFILERCEPLGIIASGTIIRGNPGPNGDFDLYVIHARPQRQRIQRRFLGVPAEIFVNPPSMIERYFEDEQRNARPITAHMLATGFVILDRDPVIEQLRERARALLTQPPNPGHTHLLWQRYLIGSQYEDALDMIAERPHAAQMILSLAIHAMLQYRFWIANRHLPRDKDLLETLRDVDPALADLGRAFYTTADLSQRLTLAEQIADQTIQVRGFFEWESDPEAV
;
A
#
# COMPACT_ATOMS: atom_id res chain seq x y z
N MET A 1 -9.92 30.08 -8.81
CA MET A 1 -8.82 29.48 -9.58
C MET A 1 -7.52 30.28 -9.55
N ASN A 2 -7.51 31.60 -9.33
CA ASN A 2 -6.32 32.48 -9.48
C ASN A 2 -5.05 32.13 -8.66
N HIS A 3 -5.10 31.15 -7.75
CA HIS A 3 -3.94 30.69 -6.98
C HIS A 3 -3.60 29.20 -7.20
N CYS A 4 -4.31 28.53 -8.10
CA CYS A 4 -4.03 27.14 -8.43
C CYS A 4 -2.95 27.04 -9.51
N ARG A 5 -2.07 26.05 -9.37
CA ARG A 5 -1.12 25.62 -10.39
C ARG A 5 -1.55 24.25 -10.89
N PHE A 6 -1.32 23.96 -12.16
CA PHE A 6 -1.67 22.68 -12.75
C PHE A 6 -0.44 22.05 -13.42
N PRO A 7 -0.24 20.73 -13.32
CA PRO A 7 0.76 20.04 -14.11
C PRO A 7 0.33 20.01 -15.58
N THR A 8 1.29 19.95 -16.49
CA THR A 8 0.99 19.71 -17.90
C THR A 8 0.54 18.26 -18.09
N LEU A 9 -0.73 18.07 -18.44
CA LEU A 9 -1.31 16.75 -18.72
C LEU A 9 -1.90 16.73 -20.13
N PRO A 10 -1.91 15.58 -20.83
CA PRO A 10 -2.64 15.46 -22.09
C PRO A 10 -4.15 15.43 -21.83
N ALA A 11 -4.95 15.71 -22.86
CA ALA A 11 -6.38 15.44 -22.82
C ALA A 11 -6.64 13.91 -22.72
N PRO A 12 -7.69 13.46 -21.98
CA PRO A 12 -8.69 14.27 -21.28
C PRO A 12 -8.29 14.70 -19.87
N TYR A 13 -7.15 14.24 -19.35
CA TYR A 13 -6.74 14.39 -17.96
C TYR A 13 -6.62 15.85 -17.51
N ASP A 14 -6.07 16.72 -18.35
CA ASP A 14 -5.95 18.14 -18.02
C ASP A 14 -7.31 18.77 -17.67
N ARG A 15 -8.31 18.62 -18.55
CA ARG A 15 -9.65 19.16 -18.33
C ARG A 15 -10.36 18.50 -17.15
N ALA A 16 -10.20 17.18 -16.99
CA ALA A 16 -10.79 16.44 -15.88
C ALA A 16 -10.23 16.90 -14.52
N LEU A 17 -8.93 17.19 -14.44
CA LEU A 17 -8.30 17.72 -13.23
C LEU A 17 -8.85 19.12 -12.89
N HIS A 18 -8.99 20.00 -13.89
CA HIS A 18 -9.58 21.32 -13.66
C HIS A 18 -11.02 21.24 -13.15
N GLU A 19 -11.84 20.34 -13.69
CA GLU A 19 -13.21 20.11 -13.21
C GLU A 19 -13.23 19.56 -11.78
N ALA A 20 -12.33 18.62 -11.45
CA ALA A 20 -12.20 18.08 -10.10
C ALA A 20 -11.81 19.14 -9.07
N ILE A 21 -10.84 20.01 -9.42
CA ILE A 21 -10.41 21.12 -8.54
C ILE A 21 -11.52 22.16 -8.38
N THR A 22 -12.30 22.44 -9.42
CA THR A 22 -13.48 23.31 -9.33
C THR A 22 -14.48 22.76 -8.32
N PHE A 23 -14.83 21.47 -8.48
CA PHE A 23 -15.71 20.76 -7.55
C PHE A 23 -15.23 20.79 -6.09
N ILE A 24 -13.91 20.66 -5.86
CA ILE A 24 -13.32 20.75 -4.53
C ILE A 24 -13.49 22.16 -3.96
N LEU A 25 -13.14 23.19 -4.73
CA LEU A 25 -13.18 24.59 -4.29
C LEU A 25 -14.60 25.11 -4.03
N GLU A 26 -15.62 24.54 -4.66
CA GLU A 26 -17.03 24.88 -4.41
C GLU A 26 -17.56 24.28 -3.09
N ARG A 27 -16.90 23.26 -2.53
CA ARG A 27 -17.40 22.50 -1.37
C ARG A 27 -16.51 22.60 -0.13
N CYS A 28 -15.26 22.99 -0.33
CA CYS A 28 -14.24 23.03 0.70
C CYS A 28 -13.48 24.35 0.62
N GLU A 29 -12.96 24.77 1.78
CA GLU A 29 -11.99 25.86 1.90
C GLU A 29 -10.62 25.24 2.20
N PRO A 30 -9.90 24.75 1.18
CA PRO A 30 -8.62 24.10 1.38
C PRO A 30 -7.53 25.11 1.77
N LEU A 31 -6.69 24.67 2.71
CA LEU A 31 -5.35 25.22 2.97
C LEU A 31 -4.39 24.82 1.85
N GLY A 32 -4.56 23.61 1.30
CA GLY A 32 -3.82 23.19 0.13
C GLY A 32 -4.41 21.96 -0.54
N ILE A 33 -3.99 21.73 -1.78
CA ILE A 33 -4.40 20.59 -2.59
C ILE A 33 -3.16 20.01 -3.24
N ILE A 34 -2.95 18.70 -3.08
CA ILE A 34 -1.86 17.96 -3.69
C ILE A 34 -2.47 16.87 -4.58
N ALA A 35 -2.11 16.84 -5.84
CA ALA A 35 -2.47 15.77 -6.75
C ALA A 35 -1.33 14.75 -6.85
N SER A 36 -1.68 13.47 -6.74
CA SER A 36 -0.77 12.35 -6.88
C SER A 36 -1.38 11.30 -7.80
N GLY A 37 -0.76 10.12 -7.82
CA GLY A 37 -1.18 9.01 -8.66
C GLY A 37 -0.40 8.93 -9.97
N THR A 38 -0.70 7.89 -10.75
CA THR A 38 0.06 7.54 -11.95
C THR A 38 -0.17 8.52 -13.10
N ILE A 39 -1.37 9.13 -13.18
CA ILE A 39 -1.68 10.19 -14.15
C ILE A 39 -0.75 11.39 -13.95
N ILE A 40 -0.61 11.85 -12.69
CA ILE A 40 0.22 13.01 -12.36
C ILE A 40 1.71 12.74 -12.63
N ARG A 41 2.16 11.49 -12.50
CA ARG A 41 3.53 11.07 -12.81
C ARG A 41 3.79 10.83 -14.31
N GLY A 42 2.81 11.04 -15.18
CA GLY A 42 2.97 10.89 -16.64
C GLY A 42 3.00 9.44 -17.15
N ASN A 43 2.69 8.46 -16.31
CA ASN A 43 2.60 7.05 -16.69
C ASN A 43 1.23 6.46 -16.30
N PRO A 44 0.12 6.97 -16.87
CA PRO A 44 -1.21 6.51 -16.50
C PRO A 44 -1.40 5.04 -16.90
N GLY A 45 -1.79 4.21 -15.95
CA GLY A 45 -2.30 2.87 -16.26
C GLY A 45 -3.65 2.96 -16.98
N PRO A 46 -4.14 1.88 -17.61
CA PRO A 46 -5.43 1.86 -18.33
C PRO A 46 -6.62 2.30 -17.47
N ASN A 47 -6.54 2.05 -16.16
CA ASN A 47 -7.55 2.43 -15.16
C ASN A 47 -6.99 3.48 -14.18
N GLY A 48 -6.07 4.33 -14.63
CA GLY A 48 -5.51 5.38 -13.80
C GLY A 48 -6.58 6.33 -13.29
N ASP A 49 -6.43 6.75 -12.05
CA ASP A 49 -7.26 7.72 -11.36
C ASP A 49 -6.42 8.90 -10.86
N PHE A 50 -7.12 9.99 -10.54
CA PHE A 50 -6.52 11.08 -9.78
C PHE A 50 -6.62 10.76 -8.29
N ASP A 51 -5.48 10.81 -7.61
CA ASP A 51 -5.48 10.87 -6.16
C ASP A 51 -5.33 12.33 -5.71
N LEU A 52 -6.39 12.93 -5.18
CA LEU A 52 -6.41 14.34 -4.78
C LEU A 52 -6.46 14.47 -3.26
N TYR A 53 -5.35 14.88 -2.65
CA TYR A 53 -5.27 15.15 -1.22
C TYR A 53 -5.64 16.60 -0.94
N VAL A 54 -6.73 16.81 -0.21
CA VAL A 54 -7.28 18.13 0.13
C VAL A 54 -7.05 18.37 1.63
N ILE A 55 -6.20 19.34 1.95
CA ILE A 55 -5.83 19.69 3.32
C ILE A 55 -6.66 20.91 3.73
N HIS A 56 -7.41 20.81 4.82
CA HIS A 56 -8.31 21.88 5.28
C HIS A 56 -8.30 22.00 6.80
N ALA A 57 -8.72 23.14 7.34
CA ALA A 57 -8.62 23.41 8.78
C ALA A 57 -9.70 22.70 9.63
N ARG A 58 -10.85 22.34 9.04
CA ARG A 58 -11.97 21.79 9.83
C ARG A 58 -11.61 20.40 10.36
N PRO A 59 -11.95 20.06 11.62
CA PRO A 59 -11.61 18.79 12.25
C PRO A 59 -12.52 17.64 11.77
N GLN A 60 -12.64 17.47 10.46
CA GLN A 60 -13.47 16.46 9.82
C GLN A 60 -12.70 15.84 8.65
N ARG A 61 -12.82 14.53 8.47
CA ARG A 61 -12.32 13.86 7.27
C ARG A 61 -13.46 13.49 6.33
N GLN A 62 -13.18 13.44 5.03
CA GLN A 62 -14.09 12.92 4.03
C GLN A 62 -13.30 12.22 2.92
N ARG A 63 -13.83 11.09 2.44
CA ARG A 63 -13.38 10.46 1.19
C ARG A 63 -14.48 10.58 0.15
N ILE A 64 -14.12 10.96 -1.06
CA ILE A 64 -15.05 11.11 -2.18
C ILE A 64 -14.46 10.36 -3.37
N GLN A 65 -15.25 9.50 -4.01
CA GLN A 65 -14.94 8.96 -5.32
C GLN A 65 -15.92 9.53 -6.34
N ARG A 66 -15.40 10.09 -7.43
CA ARG A 66 -16.21 10.69 -8.49
C ARG A 66 -15.49 10.61 -9.83
N ARG A 67 -16.26 10.63 -10.93
CA ARG A 67 -15.72 10.79 -12.28
C ARG A 67 -15.85 12.24 -12.75
N PHE A 68 -14.81 12.73 -13.41
CA PHE A 68 -14.76 14.03 -14.08
C PHE A 68 -14.37 13.79 -15.54
N LEU A 69 -15.26 14.13 -16.47
CA LEU A 69 -15.09 13.78 -17.89
C LEU A 69 -14.72 12.29 -18.13
N GLY A 70 -15.32 11.39 -17.36
CA GLY A 70 -15.06 9.94 -17.43
C GLY A 70 -13.84 9.46 -16.63
N VAL A 71 -12.90 10.34 -16.28
CA VAL A 71 -11.70 10.01 -15.49
C VAL A 71 -12.07 9.84 -14.02
N PRO A 72 -11.77 8.70 -13.37
CA PRO A 72 -11.99 8.53 -11.94
C PRO A 72 -11.05 9.42 -11.11
N ALA A 73 -11.54 9.89 -9.97
CA ALA A 73 -10.78 10.58 -8.95
C ALA A 73 -11.19 10.10 -7.56
N GLU A 74 -10.20 9.80 -6.73
CA GLU A 74 -10.35 9.65 -5.29
C GLU A 74 -9.84 10.92 -4.59
N ILE A 75 -10.69 11.52 -3.75
CA ILE A 75 -10.42 12.78 -3.07
C ILE A 75 -10.40 12.53 -1.57
N PHE A 76 -9.27 12.86 -0.95
CA PHE A 76 -8.99 12.68 0.48
C PHE A 76 -9.00 14.04 1.18
N VAL A 77 -10.13 14.41 1.78
CA VAL A 77 -10.27 15.67 2.53
C VAL A 77 -9.91 15.42 3.99
N ASN A 78 -8.82 15.99 4.48
CA ASN A 78 -8.30 15.72 5.84
C ASN A 78 -7.73 16.97 6.51
N PRO A 79 -7.91 17.15 7.84
CA PRO A 79 -7.13 18.11 8.59
C PRO A 79 -5.70 17.62 8.82
N PRO A 80 -4.75 18.53 9.08
CA PRO A 80 -3.36 18.17 9.36
C PRO A 80 -3.19 17.10 10.45
N SER A 81 -3.98 17.17 11.53
CA SER A 81 -3.93 16.18 12.62
C SER A 81 -4.29 14.76 12.19
N MET A 82 -5.19 14.60 11.21
CA MET A 82 -5.50 13.28 10.65
C MET A 82 -4.36 12.75 9.76
N ILE A 83 -3.65 13.64 9.07
CA ILE A 83 -2.51 13.28 8.21
C ILE A 83 -1.35 12.77 9.06
N GLU A 84 -1.03 13.46 10.16
CA GLU A 84 0.00 12.99 11.11
C GLU A 84 -0.35 11.62 11.70
N ARG A 85 -1.62 11.40 12.05
CA ARG A 85 -2.08 10.07 12.48
C ARG A 85 -1.87 9.01 11.39
N TYR A 86 -2.17 9.34 10.12
CA TYR A 86 -1.91 8.41 9.02
C TYR A 86 -0.42 8.13 8.86
N PHE A 87 0.47 9.11 9.02
CA PHE A 87 1.90 8.86 9.00
C PHE A 87 2.33 7.85 10.07
N GLU A 88 1.82 7.98 11.29
CA GLU A 88 2.12 7.03 12.38
C GLU A 88 1.56 5.64 12.11
N ASP A 89 0.28 5.55 11.74
CA ASP A 89 -0.42 4.29 11.45
C ASP A 89 0.26 3.56 10.28
N GLU A 90 0.57 4.27 9.19
CA GLU A 90 1.21 3.71 8.01
C GLU A 90 2.63 3.26 8.27
N GLN A 91 3.38 3.99 9.11
CA GLN A 91 4.75 3.60 9.44
C GLN A 91 4.81 2.36 10.32
N ARG A 92 3.86 2.20 11.26
CA ARG A 92 3.67 0.93 11.98
C ARG A 92 3.37 -0.25 11.06
N ASN A 93 2.72 0.00 9.93
CA ASN A 93 2.34 -1.02 8.95
C ASN A 93 3.31 -1.15 7.77
N ALA A 94 4.48 -0.48 7.81
CA ALA A 94 5.47 -0.42 6.73
C ALA A 94 4.92 0.04 5.37
N ARG A 95 3.78 0.72 5.31
CA ARG A 95 3.09 1.12 4.07
C ARG A 95 2.88 2.64 4.01
N PRO A 96 3.92 3.45 3.77
CA PRO A 96 3.88 4.92 3.86
C PRO A 96 3.16 5.58 2.67
N ILE A 97 1.89 5.23 2.43
CA ILE A 97 1.09 5.67 1.27
C ILE A 97 0.89 7.18 1.30
N THR A 98 0.37 7.72 2.40
CA THR A 98 0.11 9.16 2.57
C THR A 98 1.41 9.95 2.45
N ALA A 99 2.50 9.48 3.08
CA ALA A 99 3.80 10.13 2.97
C ALA A 99 4.30 10.14 1.52
N HIS A 100 4.21 9.01 0.80
CA HIS A 100 4.56 8.96 -0.62
C HIS A 100 3.74 9.95 -1.44
N MET A 101 2.42 10.01 -1.24
CA MET A 101 1.54 10.91 -1.98
C MET A 101 1.89 12.38 -1.77
N LEU A 102 2.12 12.80 -0.53
CA LEU A 102 2.46 14.18 -0.17
C LEU A 102 3.87 14.57 -0.64
N ALA A 103 4.85 13.68 -0.49
CA ALA A 103 6.22 13.94 -0.87
C ALA A 103 6.39 14.07 -2.39
N THR A 104 5.79 13.16 -3.17
CA THR A 104 5.98 13.09 -4.63
C THR A 104 4.89 13.82 -5.42
N GLY A 105 3.79 14.22 -4.77
CA GLY A 105 2.65 14.82 -5.44
C GLY A 105 2.92 16.23 -5.95
N PHE A 106 2.14 16.64 -6.96
CA PHE A 106 2.13 17.99 -7.49
C PHE A 106 1.23 18.88 -6.63
N VAL A 107 1.79 19.98 -6.11
CA VAL A 107 1.02 20.95 -5.32
C VAL A 107 0.19 21.83 -6.26
N ILE A 108 -1.12 21.64 -6.23
CA ILE A 108 -2.08 22.43 -6.99
C ILE A 108 -2.38 23.74 -6.27
N LEU A 109 -2.52 23.69 -4.95
CA LEU A 109 -2.83 24.86 -4.14
C LEU A 109 -2.01 24.84 -2.86
N ASP A 110 -1.46 26.00 -2.52
CA ASP A 110 -0.70 26.24 -1.30
C ASP A 110 -1.09 27.61 -0.74
N ARG A 111 -1.80 27.63 0.39
CA ARG A 111 -2.24 28.84 1.09
C ARG A 111 -1.75 28.92 2.52
N ASP A 112 -1.06 27.89 3.00
CA ASP A 112 -0.70 27.76 4.40
C ASP A 112 0.64 27.01 4.55
N PRO A 113 1.58 27.49 5.39
CA PRO A 113 2.87 26.83 5.61
C PRO A 113 2.77 25.35 6.04
N VAL A 114 1.64 24.92 6.60
CA VAL A 114 1.40 23.52 6.97
C VAL A 114 1.56 22.55 5.79
N ILE A 115 1.34 23.02 4.55
CA ILE A 115 1.47 22.18 3.35
C ILE A 115 2.92 21.73 3.19
N GLU A 116 3.89 22.64 3.18
CA GLU A 116 5.30 22.23 3.09
C GLU A 116 5.81 21.54 4.34
N GLN A 117 5.35 21.91 5.55
CA GLN A 117 5.70 21.19 6.78
C GLN A 117 5.32 19.70 6.70
N LEU A 118 4.11 19.40 6.25
CA LEU A 118 3.65 18.02 6.05
C LEU A 118 4.45 17.29 4.95
N ARG A 119 4.85 18.00 3.88
CA ARG A 119 5.66 17.43 2.80
C ARG A 119 7.10 17.16 3.21
N GLU A 120 7.70 18.03 4.02
CA GLU A 120 9.02 17.81 4.63
C GLU A 120 8.98 16.61 5.58
N ARG A 121 7.94 16.55 6.44
CA ARG A 121 7.72 15.39 7.31
C ARG A 121 7.56 14.10 6.52
N ALA A 122 6.75 14.12 5.45
CA ALA A 122 6.56 12.99 4.55
C ALA A 122 7.88 12.52 3.92
N ARG A 123 8.70 13.45 3.39
CA ARG A 123 10.02 13.14 2.83
C ARG A 123 10.94 12.50 3.88
N ALA A 124 10.95 13.01 5.11
CA ALA A 124 11.74 12.45 6.21
C ALA A 124 11.27 11.07 6.67
N LEU A 125 9.97 10.76 6.56
CA LEU A 125 9.44 9.43 6.88
C LEU A 125 9.83 8.39 5.83
N LEU A 126 9.85 8.77 4.55
CA LEU A 126 10.23 7.86 3.46
C LEU A 126 11.70 7.44 3.47
N THR A 127 12.56 8.15 4.21
CA THR A 127 13.96 7.77 4.42
C THR A 127 14.14 6.85 5.62
N GLN A 128 13.12 6.67 6.46
CA GLN A 128 13.18 5.84 7.65
C GLN A 128 12.65 4.43 7.36
N PRO A 129 13.44 3.37 7.61
CA PRO A 129 12.95 2.03 7.43
C PRO A 129 11.84 1.70 8.45
N PRO A 130 10.98 0.70 8.18
CA PRO A 130 9.88 0.36 9.09
C PRO A 130 10.30 -0.07 10.51
N ASN A 131 11.51 -0.64 10.63
CA ASN A 131 12.10 -1.14 11.87
C ASN A 131 11.14 -2.02 12.70
N PRO A 132 10.63 -3.13 12.12
CA PRO A 132 9.75 -4.02 12.86
C PRO A 132 10.50 -4.61 14.06
N GLY A 133 9.90 -4.54 15.25
CA GLY A 133 10.45 -5.20 16.43
C GLY A 133 10.46 -6.72 16.29
N HIS A 134 11.35 -7.39 17.04
CA HIS A 134 11.46 -8.85 17.03
C HIS A 134 10.12 -9.56 17.31
N THR A 135 9.38 -9.10 18.33
CA THR A 135 8.06 -9.65 18.69
C THR A 135 7.06 -9.56 17.54
N HIS A 136 7.08 -8.45 16.78
CA HIS A 136 6.21 -8.28 15.61
C HIS A 136 6.58 -9.27 14.49
N LEU A 137 7.87 -9.41 14.19
CA LEU A 137 8.35 -10.36 13.17
C LEU A 137 8.01 -11.81 13.54
N LEU A 138 8.12 -12.16 14.82
CA LEU A 138 7.81 -13.48 15.33
C LEU A 138 6.30 -13.76 15.26
N TRP A 139 5.47 -12.79 15.66
CA TRP A 139 4.02 -12.87 15.56
C TRP A 139 3.54 -13.02 14.10
N GLN A 140 4.10 -12.25 13.17
CA GLN A 140 3.80 -12.40 11.74
C GLN A 140 4.17 -13.79 11.24
N ARG A 141 5.35 -14.30 11.61
CA ARG A 141 5.82 -15.63 11.22
C ARG A 141 4.89 -16.73 11.73
N TYR A 142 4.42 -16.62 12.97
CA TYR A 142 3.39 -17.50 13.54
C TYR A 142 2.09 -17.47 12.72
N LEU A 143 1.51 -16.29 12.52
CA LEU A 143 0.25 -16.16 11.77
C LEU A 143 0.34 -16.74 10.35
N ILE A 144 1.45 -16.50 9.65
CA ILE A 144 1.69 -17.02 8.31
C ILE A 144 1.87 -18.54 8.34
N GLY A 145 2.62 -19.07 9.32
CA GLY A 145 2.82 -20.50 9.52
C GLY A 145 1.51 -21.24 9.77
N SER A 146 0.68 -20.75 10.70
CA SER A 146 -0.64 -21.33 10.98
C SER A 146 -1.55 -21.30 9.77
N GLN A 147 -1.58 -20.19 9.03
CA GLN A 147 -2.39 -20.10 7.80
C GLN A 147 -1.90 -21.06 6.71
N TYR A 148 -0.59 -21.27 6.62
CA TYR A 148 -0.01 -22.24 5.68
C TYR A 148 -0.38 -23.68 6.06
N GLU A 149 -0.26 -24.04 7.33
CA GLU A 149 -0.65 -25.35 7.87
C GLU A 149 -2.14 -25.65 7.61
N ASP A 150 -3.03 -24.71 7.95
CA ASP A 150 -4.48 -24.83 7.69
C ASP A 150 -4.77 -25.15 6.21
N ALA A 151 -4.03 -24.52 5.29
CA ALA A 151 -4.21 -24.77 3.87
C ALA A 151 -3.77 -26.20 3.46
N LEU A 152 -2.70 -26.71 4.05
CA LEU A 152 -2.20 -28.06 3.76
C LEU A 152 -3.12 -29.14 4.31
N ASP A 153 -3.62 -28.98 5.54
CA ASP A 153 -4.52 -29.95 6.18
C ASP A 153 -5.83 -30.10 5.41
N MET A 154 -6.32 -29.00 4.84
CA MET A 154 -7.59 -28.97 4.13
C MET A 154 -7.48 -29.44 2.67
N ILE A 155 -6.27 -29.66 2.12
CA ILE A 155 -6.10 -29.81 0.67
C ILE A 155 -6.81 -31.05 0.10
N ALA A 156 -6.86 -32.13 0.87
CA ALA A 156 -7.49 -33.39 0.47
C ALA A 156 -9.02 -33.34 0.54
N GLU A 157 -9.57 -32.67 1.57
CA GLU A 157 -11.01 -32.66 1.84
C GLU A 157 -11.73 -31.46 1.23
N ARG A 158 -11.07 -30.30 1.17
CA ARG A 158 -11.64 -29.00 0.78
C ARG A 158 -10.69 -28.22 -0.13
N PRO A 159 -10.36 -28.75 -1.33
CA PRO A 159 -9.28 -28.22 -2.18
C PRO A 159 -9.47 -26.76 -2.59
N HIS A 160 -10.70 -26.30 -2.82
CA HIS A 160 -10.96 -24.89 -3.18
C HIS A 160 -10.71 -23.92 -2.03
N ALA A 161 -11.13 -24.28 -0.82
CA ALA A 161 -10.87 -23.47 0.38
C ALA A 161 -9.38 -23.47 0.71
N ALA A 162 -8.75 -24.64 0.65
CA ALA A 162 -7.30 -24.80 0.82
C ALA A 162 -6.52 -23.95 -0.18
N GLN A 163 -6.88 -23.93 -1.47
CA GLN A 163 -6.21 -23.09 -2.46
C GLN A 163 -6.36 -21.58 -2.17
N MET A 164 -7.52 -21.15 -1.68
CA MET A 164 -7.74 -19.76 -1.28
C MET A 164 -6.83 -19.38 -0.11
N ILE A 165 -6.80 -20.20 0.94
CA ILE A 165 -5.97 -19.97 2.13
C ILE A 165 -4.48 -20.05 1.79
N LEU A 166 -4.07 -21.04 1.00
CA LEU A 166 -2.69 -21.18 0.52
C LEU A 166 -2.24 -19.93 -0.24
N SER A 167 -3.11 -19.37 -1.09
CA SER A 167 -2.79 -18.16 -1.85
C SER A 167 -2.59 -16.93 -0.96
N LEU A 168 -3.33 -16.83 0.15
CA LEU A 168 -3.15 -15.79 1.17
C LEU A 168 -1.86 -16.01 1.97
N ALA A 169 -1.56 -17.26 2.36
CA ALA A 169 -0.33 -17.58 3.06
C ALA A 169 0.90 -17.23 2.22
N ILE A 170 0.91 -17.61 0.93
CA ILE A 170 1.99 -17.24 0.00
C ILE A 170 2.08 -15.73 -0.17
N HIS A 171 0.95 -15.02 -0.32
CA HIS A 171 0.97 -13.55 -0.39
C HIS A 171 1.62 -12.93 0.86
N ALA A 172 1.28 -13.43 2.04
CA ALA A 172 1.85 -12.97 3.31
C ALA A 172 3.34 -13.32 3.45
N MET A 173 3.79 -14.50 2.99
CA MET A 173 5.21 -14.88 2.94
C MET A 173 6.04 -13.93 2.06
N LEU A 174 5.52 -13.57 0.88
CA LEU A 174 6.18 -12.62 -0.02
C LEU A 174 6.29 -11.22 0.61
N GLN A 175 5.26 -10.77 1.33
CA GLN A 175 5.32 -9.54 2.12
C GLN A 175 6.29 -9.64 3.30
N TYR A 176 6.34 -10.78 3.98
CA TYR A 176 7.25 -11.05 5.09
C TYR A 176 8.71 -10.86 4.70
N ARG A 177 9.07 -11.15 3.44
CA ARG A 177 10.42 -10.89 2.92
C ARG A 177 10.85 -9.43 3.06
N PHE A 178 9.93 -8.47 2.84
CA PHE A 178 10.21 -7.04 3.01
C PHE A 178 10.39 -6.66 4.48
N TRP A 179 9.58 -7.25 5.37
CA TRP A 179 9.70 -7.03 6.81
C TRP A 179 11.07 -7.45 7.33
N ILE A 180 11.53 -8.65 6.99
CA ILE A 180 12.86 -9.13 7.42
C ILE A 180 14.01 -8.38 6.75
N ALA A 181 13.80 -7.85 5.54
CA ALA A 181 14.75 -6.97 4.86
C ALA A 181 14.71 -5.52 5.39
N ASN A 182 13.83 -5.21 6.34
CA ASN A 182 13.57 -3.88 6.87
C ASN A 182 13.30 -2.86 5.75
N ARG A 183 12.38 -3.21 4.85
CA ARG A 183 11.93 -2.42 3.70
C ARG A 183 10.44 -2.14 3.79
N HIS A 184 10.02 -0.98 3.30
CA HIS A 184 8.60 -0.69 3.15
C HIS A 184 7.94 -1.70 2.23
N LEU A 185 6.69 -2.04 2.55
CA LEU A 185 5.87 -2.90 1.71
C LEU A 185 5.41 -2.14 0.47
N PRO A 186 5.62 -2.69 -0.74
CA PRO A 186 5.02 -2.14 -1.95
C PRO A 186 3.50 -2.35 -1.94
N ARG A 187 2.81 -1.71 -2.90
CA ARG A 187 1.41 -2.04 -3.17
C ARG A 187 1.34 -3.46 -3.73
N ASP A 188 0.25 -4.16 -3.47
CA ASP A 188 0.12 -5.58 -3.85
C ASP A 188 0.29 -5.82 -5.36
N LYS A 189 -0.18 -4.89 -6.20
CA LYS A 189 0.01 -4.97 -7.67
C LYS A 189 1.46 -4.83 -8.13
N ASP A 190 2.30 -4.19 -7.31
CA ASP A 190 3.71 -3.94 -7.59
C ASP A 190 4.59 -5.00 -6.85
N LEU A 191 4.00 -5.86 -6.01
CA LEU A 191 4.71 -6.73 -5.06
C LEU A 191 5.76 -7.63 -5.72
N LEU A 192 5.38 -8.41 -6.73
CA LEU A 192 6.31 -9.33 -7.40
C LEU A 192 7.38 -8.61 -8.23
N GLU A 193 7.09 -7.41 -8.72
CA GLU A 193 8.07 -6.61 -9.46
C GLU A 193 9.09 -6.00 -8.50
N THR A 194 8.64 -5.34 -7.43
CA THR A 194 9.52 -4.79 -6.40
C THR A 194 10.28 -5.90 -5.64
N LEU A 195 9.70 -7.08 -5.48
CA LEU A 195 10.38 -8.19 -4.82
C LEU A 195 11.62 -8.63 -5.60
N ARG A 196 11.68 -8.45 -6.93
CA ARG A 196 12.88 -8.77 -7.70
C ARG A 196 14.11 -7.96 -7.26
N ASP A 197 13.91 -6.74 -6.78
CA ASP A 197 15.00 -5.89 -6.29
C ASP A 197 15.51 -6.33 -4.91
N VAL A 198 14.70 -7.09 -4.15
CA VAL A 198 15.01 -7.56 -2.80
C VAL A 198 15.47 -9.02 -2.80
N ASP A 199 14.78 -9.86 -3.58
CA ASP A 199 14.96 -11.30 -3.66
C ASP A 199 14.45 -11.84 -5.02
N PRO A 200 15.30 -11.83 -6.08
CA PRO A 200 14.91 -12.30 -7.42
C PRO A 200 14.40 -13.75 -7.44
N ALA A 201 15.04 -14.63 -6.66
CA ALA A 201 14.69 -16.05 -6.62
C ALA A 201 13.28 -16.24 -6.03
N LEU A 202 12.99 -15.56 -4.92
CA LEU A 202 11.66 -15.61 -4.30
C LEU A 202 10.58 -14.99 -5.22
N ALA A 203 10.91 -13.93 -5.95
CA ALA A 203 10.00 -13.32 -6.92
C ALA A 203 9.63 -14.30 -8.06
N ASP A 204 10.60 -15.07 -8.54
CA ASP A 204 10.36 -16.09 -9.58
C ASP A 204 9.55 -17.28 -9.04
N LEU A 205 9.80 -17.73 -7.80
CA LEU A 205 8.96 -18.72 -7.12
C LEU A 205 7.52 -18.25 -6.96
N GLY A 206 7.32 -17.02 -6.48
CA GLY A 206 5.99 -16.42 -6.32
C GLY A 206 5.24 -16.34 -7.65
N ARG A 207 5.92 -15.93 -8.74
CA ARG A 207 5.34 -15.93 -10.08
C ARG A 207 4.94 -17.34 -10.52
N ALA A 208 5.86 -18.31 -10.38
CA ALA A 208 5.58 -19.70 -10.74
C ALA A 208 4.35 -20.23 -9.99
N PHE A 209 4.26 -19.97 -8.67
CA PHE A 209 3.15 -20.39 -7.81
C PHE A 209 1.79 -19.89 -8.32
N TYR A 210 1.68 -18.61 -8.68
CA TYR A 210 0.41 -18.05 -9.16
C TYR A 210 0.06 -18.43 -10.60
N THR A 211 1.03 -18.89 -11.39
CA THR A 211 0.81 -19.27 -12.80
C THR A 211 0.57 -20.75 -13.05
N THR A 212 1.07 -21.64 -12.19
CA THR A 212 0.95 -23.08 -12.43
C THR A 212 -0.50 -23.55 -12.26
N ALA A 213 -0.96 -24.40 -13.18
CA ALA A 213 -2.24 -25.09 -13.09
C ALA A 213 -2.14 -26.45 -12.38
N ASP A 214 -0.93 -26.98 -12.18
CA ASP A 214 -0.72 -28.27 -11.53
C ASP A 214 -0.65 -28.12 -10.00
N LEU A 215 -1.49 -28.88 -9.30
CA LEU A 215 -1.58 -28.81 -7.84
C LEU A 215 -0.30 -29.33 -7.18
N SER A 216 0.29 -30.42 -7.68
CA SER A 216 1.50 -30.98 -7.09
C SER A 216 2.67 -29.99 -7.20
N GLN A 217 2.87 -29.40 -8.38
CA GLN A 217 3.85 -28.34 -8.58
C GLN A 217 3.56 -27.11 -7.70
N ARG A 218 2.30 -26.71 -7.56
CA ARG A 218 1.92 -25.58 -6.70
C ARG A 218 2.31 -25.81 -5.23
N LEU A 219 2.09 -27.02 -4.71
CA LEU A 219 2.46 -27.38 -3.33
C LEU A 219 3.99 -27.38 -3.16
N THR A 220 4.74 -27.93 -4.12
CA THR A 220 6.21 -27.88 -4.11
C THR A 220 6.72 -26.43 -4.12
N LEU A 221 6.14 -25.56 -4.93
CA LEU A 221 6.50 -24.14 -4.96
C LEU A 221 6.16 -23.44 -3.64
N ALA A 222 5.01 -23.76 -3.03
CA ALA A 222 4.63 -23.24 -1.73
C ALA A 222 5.63 -23.63 -0.63
N GLU A 223 6.08 -24.89 -0.63
CA GLU A 223 7.10 -25.38 0.31
C GLU A 223 8.42 -24.62 0.13
N GLN A 224 8.87 -24.42 -1.11
CA GLN A 224 10.09 -23.66 -1.40
C GLN A 224 9.99 -22.20 -0.94
N ILE A 225 8.82 -21.57 -1.11
CA ILE A 225 8.57 -20.21 -0.63
C ILE A 225 8.58 -20.18 0.90
N ALA A 226 7.95 -21.15 1.56
CA ALA A 226 7.94 -21.26 3.02
C ALA A 226 9.36 -21.41 3.58
N ASP A 227 10.19 -22.27 2.98
CA ASP A 227 11.59 -22.45 3.35
C ASP A 227 12.43 -21.17 3.24
N GLN A 228 12.19 -20.35 2.21
CA GLN A 228 12.94 -19.12 1.98
C GLN A 228 12.44 -17.94 2.82
N THR A 229 11.24 -18.03 3.41
CA THR A 229 10.61 -16.92 4.12
C THR A 229 10.43 -17.20 5.60
N ILE A 230 9.49 -18.08 5.94
CA ILE A 230 9.13 -18.39 7.31
C ILE A 230 9.91 -19.59 7.87
N GLN A 231 10.69 -20.31 7.06
CA GLN A 231 11.53 -21.43 7.48
C GLN A 231 10.81 -22.45 8.37
N VAL A 232 9.51 -22.65 8.14
CA VAL A 232 8.67 -23.60 8.87
C VAL A 232 7.78 -24.34 7.89
N ARG A 233 7.64 -25.65 8.14
CA ARG A 233 6.78 -26.56 7.41
C ARG A 233 5.84 -27.19 8.44
N GLY A 234 4.54 -26.93 8.34
CA GLY A 234 3.56 -27.36 9.34
C GLY A 234 3.61 -26.52 10.62
N PHE A 235 3.46 -27.18 11.77
CA PHE A 235 3.30 -26.52 13.07
C PHE A 235 4.43 -25.54 13.42
N PHE A 236 4.05 -24.30 13.77
CA PHE A 236 4.96 -23.25 14.20
C PHE A 236 5.00 -23.16 15.74
N GLU A 237 6.04 -23.71 16.35
CA GLU A 237 6.26 -23.59 17.80
C GLU A 237 6.55 -22.14 18.20
N TRP A 238 5.69 -21.57 19.04
CA TRP A 238 5.78 -20.18 19.51
C TRP A 238 5.03 -19.97 20.83
N GLU A 239 5.48 -18.97 21.59
CA GLU A 239 4.85 -18.51 22.83
C GLU A 239 4.83 -16.98 22.84
N SER A 240 3.68 -16.38 23.20
CA SER A 240 3.57 -14.94 23.48
C SER A 240 4.13 -14.60 24.84
N ASP A 241 4.63 -13.38 25.00
CA ASP A 241 4.84 -12.81 26.32
C ASP A 241 3.48 -12.74 27.08
N PRO A 242 3.45 -12.98 28.40
CA PRO A 242 2.26 -12.77 29.21
C PRO A 242 1.79 -11.30 29.16
N GLU A 243 0.50 -11.09 28.87
CA GLU A 243 -0.13 -9.75 28.82
C GLU A 243 -1.08 -9.54 30.01
N ALA A 244 -1.09 -8.33 30.58
CA ALA A 244 -2.07 -7.95 31.59
C ALA A 244 -3.38 -7.52 30.91
N VAL A 245 -4.51 -8.08 31.35
CA VAL A 245 -5.85 -7.88 30.77
C VAL A 245 -6.63 -6.79 31.49
#